data_AF-A0A377XTT7-F1
#
_entry.id   AF-A0A377XTT7-F1
#
_cell.length_a   1.000
_cell.length_b   1.000
_cell.length_c   1.000
_cell.angle_alpha   90.00
_cell.angle_beta   90.00
_cell.angle_gamma   90.00
#
_symmetry.space_group_name_H-M   'P 1'
#
loop_
_entity.id
_entity.type
_entity.pdbx_description
1 polymer ?
#
loop_
_entity_poly.entity_id
_entity_poly.type
_entity_poly.pdbx_seq_one_letter_code
_entity_poly.pdbx_strand_id
1 'polypeptide(L)'
;MVKPIAGQANGWLAAGQSVVLDEVVDHGPFPLASLKAFNLAPAMASVHTTLVKNDASQALFEIAKGDTPFTVDTRIAYSGDSQSAIVLNALDYAKGDEKVTFSGGQFQLDADRDGKNISLKGQAGSGADRCAQRI
;
A
#
# COMPACT_ATOMS: atom_id res chain seq x y z
N MET A 1 -16.52 2.28 11.80
CA MET A 1 -17.41 1.47 10.94
C MET A 1 -17.84 2.33 9.76
N VAL A 2 -17.22 2.15 8.59
CA VAL A 2 -17.63 2.86 7.38
C VAL A 2 -18.96 2.25 6.93
N LYS A 3 -20.03 3.02 7.09
CA LYS A 3 -21.36 2.65 6.60
C LYS A 3 -21.44 3.06 5.12
N PRO A 4 -21.80 2.15 4.20
CA PRO A 4 -21.96 2.54 2.80
C PRO A 4 -23.16 3.50 2.68
N ILE A 5 -23.00 4.56 1.89
CA ILE A 5 -24.11 5.37 1.42
C ILE A 5 -24.97 4.51 0.47
N ALA A 6 -26.20 4.21 0.88
CA ALA A 6 -27.15 3.51 0.05
C ALA A 6 -27.47 4.35 -1.19
N GLY A 7 -27.21 3.82 -2.38
CA GLY A 7 -27.72 4.39 -3.64
C GLY A 7 -26.70 4.70 -4.74
N GLN A 8 -25.39 4.63 -4.48
CA GLN A 8 -24.38 4.59 -5.55
C GLN A 8 -23.44 3.41 -5.33
N ALA A 9 -23.75 2.30 -5.98
CA ALA A 9 -22.76 1.28 -6.29
C ALA A 9 -21.84 1.80 -7.43
N ASN A 10 -21.13 2.91 -7.18
CA ASN A 10 -19.87 3.17 -7.86
C ASN A 10 -18.77 2.49 -7.05
N GLY A 11 -18.98 1.21 -6.76
CA GLY A 11 -17.90 0.35 -6.30
C GLY A 11 -16.98 0.20 -7.50
N TRP A 12 -15.78 0.75 -7.41
CA TRP A 12 -14.63 0.34 -8.21
C TRP A 12 -14.42 -1.20 -8.25
N LEU A 13 -15.12 -1.94 -7.38
CA LEU A 13 -15.21 -3.40 -7.31
C LEU A 13 -16.63 -3.85 -7.71
N ALA A 14 -16.73 -4.90 -8.53
CA ALA A 14 -18.02 -5.46 -8.90
C ALA A 14 -18.74 -6.10 -7.69
N ALA A 15 -20.07 -6.22 -7.76
CA ALA A 15 -20.85 -6.86 -6.70
C ALA A 15 -20.35 -8.30 -6.45
N GLY A 16 -19.95 -8.59 -5.21
CA GLY A 16 -19.39 -9.89 -4.81
C GLY A 16 -17.86 -9.99 -4.87
N GLN A 17 -17.16 -9.00 -5.42
CA GLN A 17 -15.70 -8.92 -5.35
C GLN A 17 -15.26 -8.29 -4.03
N SER A 18 -14.26 -8.88 -3.39
CA SER A 18 -13.64 -8.37 -2.16
C SER A 18 -12.15 -8.25 -2.39
N VAL A 19 -11.49 -7.25 -1.81
CA VAL A 19 -10.02 -7.16 -1.80
C VAL A 19 -9.52 -7.83 -0.53
N VAL A 20 -8.58 -8.76 -0.66
CA VAL A 20 -7.99 -9.44 0.49
C VAL A 20 -6.64 -8.81 0.80
N LEU A 21 -6.46 -8.43 2.06
CA LEU A 21 -5.20 -7.92 2.60
C LEU A 21 -4.68 -8.93 3.61
N ASP A 22 -3.41 -9.29 3.50
CA ASP A 22 -2.70 -10.08 4.51
C ASP A 22 -2.01 -9.12 5.47
N GLU A 23 -2.37 -9.18 6.74
CA GLU A 23 -1.87 -8.29 7.79
C GLU A 23 -1.20 -9.12 8.89
N VAL A 24 0.13 -9.04 8.95
CA VAL A 24 0.91 -9.69 10.00
C VAL A 24 1.15 -8.68 11.12
N VAL A 25 0.52 -8.91 12.27
CA VAL A 25 0.62 -8.04 13.45
C VAL A 25 1.52 -8.68 14.49
N ASP A 26 2.65 -8.05 14.77
CA ASP A 26 3.53 -8.39 15.89
C ASP A 26 3.35 -7.39 17.03
N HIS A 27 3.15 -7.90 18.24
CA HIS A 27 3.07 -7.09 19.46
C HIS A 27 4.10 -7.53 20.49
N GLY A 28 4.57 -6.59 21.31
CA GLY A 28 5.55 -6.89 22.36
C GLY A 28 6.50 -5.71 22.57
N PRO A 29 7.37 -5.74 23.58
CA PRO A 29 8.31 -4.65 23.85
C PRO A 29 9.23 -4.35 22.66
N PHE A 30 9.48 -5.36 21.82
CA PHE A 30 10.21 -5.27 20.56
C PHE A 30 9.56 -6.19 19.52
N PRO A 31 8.81 -5.65 18.55
CA PRO A 31 8.21 -6.46 17.50
C PRO A 31 9.27 -7.13 16.62
N LEU A 32 9.16 -8.44 16.42
CA LEU A 32 10.17 -9.22 15.68
C LEU A 32 10.25 -8.82 14.20
N ALA A 33 9.13 -8.49 13.54
CA ALA A 33 9.16 -7.93 12.19
C ALA A 33 9.98 -6.63 12.10
N SER A 34 9.87 -5.76 13.11
CA SER A 34 10.70 -4.54 13.18
C SER A 34 12.19 -4.86 13.31
N LEU A 35 12.56 -5.89 14.08
CA LEU A 35 13.96 -6.34 14.19
C LEU A 35 14.50 -6.90 12.86
N LYS A 36 13.68 -7.66 12.11
CA LYS A 36 14.06 -8.19 10.79
C LYS A 36 14.29 -7.06 9.77
N ALA A 37 13.55 -5.96 9.90
CA ALA A 37 13.74 -4.74 9.12
C ALA A 37 14.86 -3.84 9.66
N PHE A 38 15.71 -4.34 10.59
CA PHE A 38 16.78 -3.58 11.26
C PHE A 38 16.31 -2.34 12.03
N ASN A 39 15.02 -2.27 12.37
CA ASN A 39 14.44 -1.18 13.16
C ASN A 39 14.42 -1.56 14.64
N LEU A 40 15.46 -1.16 15.36
CA LEU A 40 15.65 -1.46 16.79
C LEU A 40 14.87 -0.55 17.74
N ALA A 41 14.06 0.38 17.24
CA ALA A 41 13.32 1.25 18.15
C ALA A 41 12.18 0.46 18.84
N PRO A 42 11.85 0.72 20.12
CA PRO A 42 10.73 0.06 20.82
C PRO A 42 9.36 0.51 20.31
N ALA A 43 8.45 -0.43 20.03
CA ALA A 43 7.08 -0.14 19.59
C ALA A 43 6.09 -1.09 20.28
N MET A 44 4.85 -0.67 20.50
CA MET A 44 3.80 -1.56 21.02
C MET A 44 3.42 -2.63 20.00
N ALA A 45 3.34 -2.23 18.73
CA ALA A 45 2.97 -3.10 17.64
C ALA A 45 3.67 -2.70 16.34
N SER A 46 3.93 -3.69 15.50
CA SER A 46 4.19 -3.51 14.07
C SER A 46 3.21 -4.33 13.26
N VAL A 47 2.75 -3.77 12.15
CA VAL A 47 1.81 -4.37 11.21
C VAL A 47 2.46 -4.35 9.84
N HIS A 48 2.58 -5.51 9.22
CA HIS A 48 2.99 -5.64 7.83
C HIS A 48 1.78 -6.03 6.99
N THR A 49 1.35 -5.13 6.11
CA THR A 49 0.20 -5.31 5.24
C THR A 49 0.64 -5.51 3.80
N THR A 50 0.13 -6.56 3.17
CA THR A 50 0.32 -6.83 1.74
C THR A 50 -1.02 -7.13 1.06
N LEU A 51 -1.11 -6.82 -0.23
CA LEU A 51 -2.26 -7.21 -1.03
C LEU A 51 -2.16 -8.70 -1.36
N VAL A 52 -3.26 -9.44 -1.23
CA VAL A 52 -3.34 -10.84 -1.66
C VAL A 52 -3.99 -10.92 -3.03
N LYS A 53 -3.44 -11.77 -3.90
CA LYS A 53 -3.99 -12.02 -5.24
C LYS A 53 -5.32 -12.76 -5.15
N ASN A 54 -6.37 -12.15 -5.68
CA ASN A 54 -7.68 -12.75 -5.88
C ASN A 54 -8.38 -12.13 -7.11
N ASP A 55 -9.61 -12.55 -7.40
CA ASP A 55 -10.36 -12.09 -8.58
C ASP A 55 -10.51 -10.56 -8.67
N ALA A 56 -10.52 -9.87 -7.53
CA ALA A 56 -10.63 -8.42 -7.47
C ALA A 56 -9.28 -7.70 -7.67
N SER A 57 -8.17 -8.29 -7.22
CA SER A 57 -6.83 -7.71 -7.29
C SER A 57 -6.00 -8.22 -8.48
N GLN A 58 -6.50 -9.21 -9.24
CA GLN A 58 -5.76 -9.86 -10.32
C GLN A 58 -5.18 -8.87 -11.33
N ALA A 59 -5.97 -7.87 -11.77
CA ALA A 59 -5.50 -6.85 -12.71
C ALA A 59 -4.31 -6.05 -12.15
N LEU A 60 -4.29 -5.75 -10.85
CA LEU A 60 -3.17 -5.05 -10.22
C LEU A 60 -1.91 -5.92 -10.18
N PHE A 61 -2.07 -7.21 -9.89
CA PHE A 61 -0.97 -8.17 -9.93
C PHE A 61 -0.42 -8.38 -11.35
N GLU A 62 -1.28 -8.38 -12.38
CA GLU A 62 -0.83 -8.48 -13.77
C GLU A 62 0.05 -7.29 -14.18
N ILE A 63 -0.38 -6.08 -13.80
CA ILE A 63 0.38 -4.84 -14.02
C ILE A 63 1.67 -4.82 -13.19
N ALA A 64 1.66 -5.39 -11.98
CA ALA A 64 2.82 -5.57 -11.12
C ALA A 64 3.68 -6.81 -11.48
N LYS A 65 3.46 -7.43 -12.65
CA LYS A 65 4.19 -8.62 -13.12
C LYS A 65 4.16 -9.83 -12.16
N GLY A 66 3.11 -9.93 -11.37
CA GLY A 66 2.90 -11.00 -10.39
C GLY A 66 3.41 -10.69 -8.99
N ASP A 67 4.13 -9.58 -8.79
CA ASP A 67 4.55 -9.10 -7.47
C ASP A 67 3.43 -8.35 -6.76
N THR A 68 3.55 -8.18 -5.44
CA THR A 68 2.63 -7.36 -4.67
C THR A 68 2.75 -5.90 -5.12
N PRO A 69 1.66 -5.22 -5.54
CA PRO A 69 1.74 -3.87 -6.08
C PRO A 69 2.12 -2.82 -5.03
N PHE A 70 1.85 -3.08 -3.76
CA PHE A 70 2.25 -2.23 -2.65
C PHE A 70 2.43 -3.00 -1.35
N THR A 71 3.25 -2.48 -0.45
CA THR A 71 3.37 -2.94 0.94
C THR A 71 3.19 -1.78 1.89
N VAL A 72 2.62 -2.04 3.07
CA VAL A 72 2.49 -1.04 4.13
C VAL A 72 3.01 -1.62 5.43
N ASP A 73 4.03 -0.98 5.99
CA ASP A 73 4.60 -1.31 7.28
C ASP A 73 4.21 -0.24 8.29
N THR A 74 3.22 -0.52 9.13
CA THR A 74 2.76 0.38 10.18
C THR A 74 3.39 0.02 11.53
N ARG A 75 3.88 1.02 12.23
CA ARG A 75 4.48 0.91 13.55
C ARG A 75 3.72 1.81 14.51
N ILE A 76 3.38 1.29 15.68
CA ILE A 76 2.68 2.03 16.73
C ILE A 76 3.60 2.12 17.94
N ALA A 77 4.07 3.32 18.25
CA ALA A 77 4.93 3.59 19.40
C ALA A 77 4.15 3.48 20.72
N TYR A 78 4.87 3.33 21.84
CA TYR A 78 4.27 3.35 23.18
C TYR A 78 3.62 4.68 23.54
N SER A 79 4.07 5.79 22.95
CA SER A 79 3.39 7.09 23.05
C SER A 79 2.00 7.08 22.41
N GLY A 80 1.70 6.10 21.56
CA GLY A 80 0.50 6.04 20.74
C GLY A 80 0.68 6.66 19.35
N ASP A 81 1.83 7.26 19.06
CA ASP A 81 2.14 7.76 17.73
C ASP A 81 2.30 6.60 16.76
N SER A 82 1.83 6.79 15.53
CA SER A 82 1.88 5.79 14.48
C SER A 82 2.66 6.31 13.28
N GLN A 83 3.48 5.44 12.71
CA GLN A 83 4.24 5.72 11.50
C GLN A 83 4.02 4.56 10.53
N SER A 84 3.59 4.85 9.31
CA SER A 84 3.38 3.86 8.25
C SER A 84 4.32 4.13 7.09
N ALA A 85 5.14 3.16 6.73
CA ALA A 85 5.95 3.18 5.52
C ALA A 85 5.19 2.46 4.41
N ILE A 86 4.94 3.16 3.31
CA ILE A 86 4.16 2.66 2.18
C ILE A 86 5.11 2.59 0.99
N VAL A 87 5.27 1.40 0.42
CA VAL A 87 6.06 1.19 -0.78
C VAL A 87 5.11 0.81 -1.91
N LEU A 88 5.15 1.58 -3.00
CA LEU A 88 4.49 1.25 -4.27
C LEU A 88 5.55 0.65 -5.19
N ASN A 89 5.34 -0.58 -5.66
CA ASN A 89 6.24 -1.21 -6.61
C ASN A 89 6.02 -0.67 -8.02
N ALA A 90 6.96 -0.95 -8.92
CA ALA A 90 6.84 -0.55 -10.31
C ALA A 90 5.65 -1.26 -10.98
N LEU A 91 4.90 -0.51 -11.77
CA LEU A 91 3.69 -0.98 -12.45
C LEU A 91 3.85 -0.79 -13.96
N ASP A 92 3.62 -1.85 -14.72
CA ASP A 92 3.67 -1.85 -16.18
C ASP A 92 2.26 -2.13 -16.72
N TYR A 93 1.54 -1.07 -17.09
CA TYR A 93 0.24 -1.21 -17.73
C TYR A 93 0.42 -1.27 -19.24
N ALA A 94 -0.15 -2.29 -19.88
CA ALA A 94 -0.19 -2.42 -21.33
C ALA A 94 -1.58 -2.90 -21.77
N LYS A 95 -2.28 -2.07 -22.55
CA LYS A 95 -3.57 -2.45 -23.17
C LYS A 95 -3.62 -1.93 -24.60
N GLY A 96 -3.63 -2.83 -25.57
CA GLY A 96 -3.50 -2.46 -26.97
C GLY A 96 -2.15 -1.78 -27.24
N ASP A 97 -2.18 -0.61 -27.89
CA ASP A 97 -0.99 0.20 -28.19
C ASP A 97 -0.59 1.16 -27.04
N GLU A 98 -1.36 1.19 -25.95
CA GLU A 98 -1.11 2.06 -24.80
C GLU A 98 -0.24 1.34 -23.77
N LYS A 99 0.98 1.86 -23.56
CA LYS A 99 1.90 1.40 -22.53
C LYS A 99 2.27 2.53 -21.58
N VAL A 100 1.94 2.34 -20.31
CA VAL A 100 2.26 3.26 -19.22
C VAL A 100 3.11 2.51 -18.20
N THR A 101 4.30 3.03 -17.92
CA THR A 101 5.20 2.44 -16.91
C THR A 101 5.34 3.41 -15.75
N PHE A 102 4.96 2.99 -14.55
CA PHE A 102 5.19 3.72 -13.32
C PHE A 102 6.36 3.11 -12.57
N SER A 103 7.35 3.92 -12.21
CA SER A 103 8.60 3.44 -11.62
C SER A 103 8.51 3.09 -10.12
N GLY A 104 7.32 3.16 -9.52
CA GLY A 104 7.10 2.93 -8.09
C GLY A 104 7.19 4.20 -7.25
N GLY A 105 7.16 4.07 -5.92
CA GLY A 105 7.26 5.20 -5.00
C GLY A 105 7.36 4.78 -3.55
N GLN A 106 7.86 5.67 -2.70
CA GLN A 106 7.99 5.44 -1.26
C GLN A 106 7.37 6.60 -0.51
N PHE A 107 6.48 6.30 0.44
CA PHE A 107 5.76 7.27 1.24
C PHE A 107 5.85 6.90 2.72
N GLN A 108 5.88 7.91 3.56
CA GLN A 108 5.84 7.82 5.01
C GLN A 108 4.64 8.62 5.48
N LEU A 109 3.74 7.98 6.19
CA LEU A 109 2.61 8.59 6.88
C LEU A 109 2.90 8.59 8.38
N ASP A 110 2.98 9.77 8.99
CA ASP A 110 3.09 9.93 10.43
C ASP A 110 1.76 10.46 10.98
N ALA A 111 1.25 9.88 12.06
CA ALA A 111 0.06 10.34 12.76
C ALA A 111 0.24 10.24 14.27
N ASP A 112 -0.06 11.31 15.00
CA ASP A 112 -0.01 11.31 16.47
C ASP A 112 -1.14 10.48 17.08
N ARG A 113 -1.01 10.15 18.37
CA ARG A 113 -2.01 9.37 19.14
C ARG A 113 -3.45 9.88 18.99
N ASP A 114 -3.63 11.20 18.90
CA ASP A 114 -4.95 11.83 18.84
C ASP A 114 -5.45 12.06 17.39
N GLY A 115 -4.62 11.77 16.38
CA GLY A 115 -4.91 12.04 14.97
C GLY A 115 -5.04 13.53 14.62
N LYS A 116 -4.50 14.42 15.46
CA LYS A 116 -4.52 15.89 15.25
C LYS A 116 -3.40 16.34 14.33
N ASN A 117 -2.28 15.62 14.33
CA ASN A 117 -1.11 15.88 13.51
C ASN A 117 -0.84 14.69 12.61
N ILE A 118 -1.24 14.84 11.34
CA ILE A 118 -1.05 13.83 10.30
C ILE A 118 -0.15 14.45 9.23
N SER A 119 0.94 13.77 8.90
CA SER A 119 1.85 14.21 7.83
C SER A 119 2.16 13.07 6.87
N LEU A 120 2.08 13.35 5.58
CA LEU A 120 2.47 12.42 4.51
C LEU A 120 3.67 13.02 3.79
N LYS A 121 4.77 12.26 3.73
CA LYS A 121 5.99 12.62 3.00
C LYS A 121 6.31 11.47 2.05
N GLY A 122 6.91 11.75 0.90
CA GLY A 122 7.26 10.67 0.00
C GLY A 122 7.80 11.15 -1.34
N GLN A 123 8.27 10.18 -2.10
CA GLN A 123 8.80 10.35 -3.45
C GLN A 123 8.09 9.36 -4.36
N ALA A 124 7.47 9.88 -5.41
CA ALA A 124 6.94 9.06 -6.49
C ALA A 124 7.96 9.04 -7.64
N GLY A 125 8.23 7.85 -8.16
CA GLY A 125 8.94 7.68 -9.41
C GLY A 125 8.12 8.21 -10.58
N SER A 126 8.77 8.50 -11.71
CA SER A 126 8.08 9.00 -12.88
C SER A 126 7.21 7.91 -13.53
N GLY A 127 6.05 8.35 -14.04
CA GLY A 127 5.29 7.65 -15.06
C GLY A 127 5.85 8.02 -16.42
N ALA A 128 6.28 7.05 -17.21
CA ALA A 128 6.65 7.27 -18.60
C ALA A 128 5.54 6.69 -19.50
N ASP A 129 4.80 7.59 -20.15
CA ASP A 129 3.85 7.22 -21.19
C ASP A 129 4.64 7.05 -22.49
N ARG A 130 4.86 5.80 -22.92
CA ARG A 130 5.42 5.54 -24.26
C ARG A 130 4.27 5.45 -25.24
N CYS A 131 3.61 6.58 -25.50
CA CYS A 131 2.79 6.70 -26.70
C CYS A 131 3.71 6.45 -27.91
N ALA A 132 3.33 5.49 -28.76
CA ALA A 132 4.13 4.97 -29.86
C ALA A 132 4.78 6.10 -30.68
N GLN A 133 6.06 6.34 -30.43
CA GLN A 133 6.93 7.16 -31.27
C GLN A 133 7.18 6.37 -32.57
N ARG A 134 6.19 6.37 -33.46
CA ARG A 134 6.36 6.08 -34.89
C ARG A 134 6.25 7.41 -35.62
N ILE A 135 7.40 8.04 -35.82
CA ILE A 135 7.67 8.93 -36.96
C ILE A 135 8.60 8.18 -37.91
#